data_AF-A0A818HWC0-F1
#
_entry.id   AF-A0A818HWC0-F1
#
_cell.length_a   1.000
_cell.length_b   1.000
_cell.length_c   1.000
_cell.angle_alpha   90.00
_cell.angle_beta   90.00
_cell.angle_gamma   90.00
#
_symmetry.space_group_name_H-M   'P 1'
#
loop_
_entity.id
_entity.type
_entity.pdbx_description
1 polymer ?
#
loop_
_entity_poly.entity_id
_entity_poly.type
_entity_poly.pdbx_seq_one_letter_code
_entity_poly.pdbx_strand_id
1 'polypeptide(L)'
;MGAVLDVEKVDRPELAKHDSTILDLVFIMDCTASMGSYIDSARSNIRSIVEEIVVSEKSDIRLALIEYRDHPPQDTTFVTRVHDFTAKSNKMKRWLEHCQAQGGGDAPEAVADGLHDALKLSWRAESTKICVLISDARPHGLDPNGDDFPNGCPAGLDPIKVVREMAAKRITLYVVGVEPPIVRYRDFFMSLAYITGGQYVPMVASKLLAKVIIGAVREEISLERLMQEAQADIDREMQKAEAEGVSEKEKAKRINNIFASKNMRAKQMHNSFGAASSLAQDCYSKCVDMSEIKSVFSSKPSTPPAAFTSTMPTAETTYDLMEDQHVNEEQSSRVYQKWQNRRK
;
A
#
# COMPACT_ATOMS: atom_id res chain seq x y z
N MET A 1 -18.01 -49.00 -15.49
CA MET A 1 -18.37 -48.22 -14.29
C MET A 1 -17.10 -47.57 -13.78
N GLY A 2 -16.80 -46.36 -14.27
CA GLY A 2 -15.62 -45.58 -13.88
C GLY A 2 -16.02 -44.64 -12.76
N ALA A 3 -15.32 -44.74 -11.62
CA ALA A 3 -15.49 -43.84 -10.49
C ALA A 3 -15.05 -42.42 -10.87
N VAL A 4 -15.96 -41.47 -10.71
CA VAL A 4 -15.66 -40.04 -10.72
C VAL A 4 -14.95 -39.74 -9.40
N LEU A 5 -13.71 -39.27 -9.47
CA LEU A 5 -12.99 -38.76 -8.31
C LEU A 5 -13.61 -37.41 -7.94
N ASP A 6 -14.36 -37.40 -6.84
CA ASP A 6 -14.79 -36.18 -6.17
C ASP A 6 -13.55 -35.38 -5.75
N VAL A 7 -13.39 -34.20 -6.34
CA VAL A 7 -12.43 -33.21 -5.87
C VAL A 7 -12.96 -32.69 -4.54
N GLU A 8 -12.36 -33.15 -3.44
CA GLU A 8 -12.65 -32.66 -2.10
C GLU A 8 -12.60 -31.12 -2.09
N LYS A 9 -13.73 -30.50 -1.74
CA LYS A 9 -13.78 -29.09 -1.34
C LYS A 9 -12.87 -28.97 -0.13
N VAL A 10 -11.69 -28.38 -0.31
CA VAL A 10 -10.84 -27.95 0.80
C VAL A 10 -11.69 -27.01 1.66
N ASP A 11 -12.08 -27.48 2.84
CA ASP A 11 -12.81 -26.69 3.84
C ASP A 11 -11.93 -25.49 4.20
N ARG A 12 -12.34 -24.32 3.71
CA ARG A 12 -11.70 -23.05 4.04
C ARG A 12 -12.11 -22.70 5.47
N PRO A 13 -11.18 -22.27 6.35
CA PRO A 13 -11.57 -21.71 7.62
C PRO A 13 -12.50 -20.52 7.35
N GLU A 14 -13.65 -20.49 8.04
CA GLU A 14 -14.60 -19.39 7.95
C GLU A 14 -13.92 -18.12 8.46
N LEU A 15 -13.41 -17.32 7.54
CA LEU A 15 -12.78 -16.04 7.84
C LEU A 15 -13.82 -15.18 8.56
N ALA A 16 -13.45 -14.63 9.73
CA ALA A 16 -14.31 -13.73 10.48
C ALA A 16 -14.97 -12.71 9.54
N LYS A 17 -16.29 -12.55 9.66
CA LYS A 17 -17.05 -11.67 8.79
C LYS A 17 -16.47 -10.26 8.89
N HIS A 18 -15.91 -9.77 7.78
CA HIS A 18 -15.34 -8.43 7.70
C HIS A 18 -16.39 -7.38 8.04
N ASP A 19 -15.97 -6.39 8.84
CA ASP A 19 -16.78 -5.25 9.26
C ASP A 19 -16.10 -3.97 8.77
N SER A 20 -16.69 -3.36 7.73
CA SER A 20 -16.22 -2.11 7.14
C SER A 20 -16.34 -0.88 8.05
N THR A 21 -16.95 -1.02 9.24
CA THR A 21 -16.96 0.01 10.29
C THR A 21 -15.76 -0.10 11.23
N ILE A 22 -14.99 -1.19 11.17
CA ILE A 22 -13.82 -1.41 12.02
C ILE A 22 -12.55 -1.14 11.21
N LEU A 23 -11.73 -0.19 11.65
CA LEU A 23 -10.52 0.23 10.94
C LEU A 23 -9.27 0.05 11.80
N ASP A 24 -8.29 -0.67 11.28
CA ASP A 24 -6.92 -0.66 11.80
C ASP A 24 -6.02 0.06 10.78
N LEU A 25 -5.41 1.16 11.21
CA LEU A 25 -4.55 2.00 10.38
C LEU A 25 -3.13 2.06 10.96
N VAL A 26 -2.14 1.71 10.15
CA VAL A 26 -0.72 1.70 10.53
C VAL A 26 0.03 2.72 9.70
N PHE A 27 0.84 3.55 10.35
CA PHE A 27 1.84 4.38 9.69
C PHE A 27 3.19 3.69 9.77
N ILE A 28 3.82 3.47 8.62
CA ILE A 28 5.21 3.01 8.53
C ILE A 28 6.01 4.21 8.02
N MET A 29 6.80 4.81 8.90
CA MET A 29 7.39 6.11 8.68
C MET A 29 8.91 6.00 8.68
N ASP A 30 9.51 6.42 7.57
CA ASP A 30 10.92 6.73 7.48
C ASP A 30 11.25 7.88 8.46
N CYS A 31 12.16 7.62 9.41
CA CYS A 31 12.62 8.59 10.41
C CYS A 31 14.10 9.00 10.17
N THR A 32 14.60 8.93 8.93
CA THR A 32 15.94 9.41 8.54
C THR A 32 15.98 10.93 8.39
N ALA A 33 17.18 11.50 8.21
CA ALA A 33 17.41 12.94 8.29
C ALA A 33 16.59 13.78 7.30
N SER A 34 16.30 13.27 6.10
CA SER A 34 15.53 13.97 5.06
C SER A 34 14.04 14.11 5.39
N MET A 35 13.53 13.29 6.30
CA MET A 35 12.09 13.17 6.56
C MET A 35 11.52 14.21 7.53
N GLY A 36 12.35 15.13 8.06
CA GLY A 36 11.96 16.09 9.11
C GLY A 36 10.65 16.83 8.86
N SER A 37 10.48 17.42 7.67
CA SER A 37 9.27 18.18 7.34
C SER A 37 8.00 17.32 7.24
N TYR A 38 8.14 16.04 6.92
CA TYR A 38 7.03 15.08 6.82
C TYR A 38 6.63 14.56 8.19
N ILE A 39 7.60 14.29 9.06
CA ILE A 39 7.36 13.95 10.48
C ILE A 39 6.67 15.12 11.19
N ASP A 40 7.12 16.35 10.97
CA ASP A 40 6.51 17.54 11.55
C ASP A 40 5.07 17.75 11.06
N SER A 41 4.82 17.50 9.77
CA SER A 41 3.46 17.52 9.21
C SER A 41 2.58 16.43 9.80
N ALA A 42 3.06 15.19 9.92
CA ALA A 42 2.32 14.09 10.54
C ALA A 42 1.98 14.43 12.00
N ARG A 43 2.95 14.92 12.77
CA ARG A 43 2.78 15.34 14.18
C ARG A 43 1.72 16.43 14.34
N SER A 44 1.73 17.41 13.43
CA SER A 44 0.81 18.55 13.47
C SER A 44 -0.62 18.17 13.08
N ASN A 45 -0.78 17.18 12.20
CA ASN A 45 -2.07 16.86 11.59
C ASN A 45 -2.72 15.56 12.10
N ILE A 46 -2.02 14.71 12.87
CA ILE A 46 -2.54 13.40 13.28
C ILE A 46 -3.92 13.46 13.97
N ARG A 47 -4.15 14.51 14.76
CA ARG A 47 -5.44 14.70 15.42
C ARG A 47 -6.55 14.96 14.40
N SER A 48 -6.33 15.87 13.46
CA SER A 48 -7.27 16.18 12.38
C SER A 48 -7.53 14.96 11.49
N ILE A 49 -6.47 14.21 11.13
CA ILE A 49 -6.59 12.96 10.35
C ILE A 49 -7.55 11.99 11.05
N VAL A 50 -7.36 11.74 12.35
CA VAL A 50 -8.19 10.81 13.11
C VAL A 50 -9.61 11.34 13.28
N GLU A 51 -9.77 12.60 13.63
CA GLU A 51 -11.10 13.22 13.82
C GLU A 51 -11.90 13.19 12.52
N GLU A 52 -11.29 13.53 11.37
CA GLU A 52 -11.96 13.51 10.08
C GLU A 52 -12.36 12.09 9.65
N ILE A 53 -11.49 11.08 9.83
CA ILE A 53 -11.81 9.69 9.50
C ILE A 53 -12.94 9.17 10.41
N VAL A 54 -12.86 9.39 11.73
CA VAL A 54 -13.88 8.93 12.68
C VAL A 54 -15.24 9.58 12.41
N VAL A 55 -15.27 10.90 12.20
CA VAL A 55 -16.52 11.64 11.96
C VAL A 55 -17.14 11.25 10.63
N SER A 56 -16.34 11.15 9.56
CA SER A 56 -16.86 10.89 8.22
C SER A 56 -17.25 9.44 7.97
N GLU A 57 -16.54 8.48 8.55
CA GLU A 57 -16.76 7.05 8.28
C GLU A 57 -17.51 6.32 9.39
N LYS A 58 -17.72 6.97 10.55
CA LYS A 58 -18.29 6.38 11.78
C LYS A 58 -17.57 5.09 12.20
N SER A 59 -16.25 5.05 11.99
CA SER A 59 -15.45 3.86 12.18
C SER A 59 -14.84 3.76 13.58
N ASP A 60 -14.81 2.55 14.14
CA ASP A 60 -13.98 2.22 15.30
C ASP A 60 -12.52 2.05 14.87
N ILE A 61 -11.74 3.13 15.05
CA ILE A 61 -10.35 3.23 14.59
C ILE A 61 -9.34 2.87 15.68
N ARG A 62 -8.35 2.06 15.32
CA ARG A 62 -7.08 1.95 16.05
C ARG A 62 -5.91 2.34 15.15
N LEU A 63 -4.91 2.95 15.77
CA LEU A 63 -3.73 3.48 15.12
C LEU A 63 -2.48 2.73 15.62
N ALA A 64 -1.56 2.43 14.73
CA ALA A 64 -0.21 1.97 15.07
C ALA A 64 0.85 2.79 14.33
N LEU A 65 2.07 2.80 14.86
CA LEU A 65 3.21 3.48 14.27
C LEU A 65 4.40 2.52 14.24
N ILE A 66 5.03 2.41 13.08
CA ILE A 66 6.33 1.79 12.90
C ILE A 66 7.26 2.89 12.41
N GLU A 67 8.28 3.18 13.20
CA GLU A 67 9.40 4.03 12.78
C GLU A 67 10.48 3.11 12.23
N TYR A 68 11.08 3.43 11.08
CA TYR A 68 12.28 2.76 10.61
C TYR A 68 13.35 3.76 10.20
N ARG A 69 14.60 3.31 10.20
CA ARG A 69 15.75 4.02 9.66
C ARG A 69 16.59 3.05 8.85
N ASP A 70 17.82 2.82 9.30
CA ASP A 70 18.84 2.08 8.59
C ASP A 70 19.50 1.04 9.49
N HIS A 71 20.26 0.15 8.88
CA HIS A 71 21.06 -0.87 9.55
C HIS A 71 22.44 -0.32 9.96
N PRO A 72 23.05 -0.84 11.03
CA PRO A 72 24.46 -0.58 11.32
C PRO A 72 25.34 -1.07 10.15
N PRO A 73 26.36 -0.30 9.72
CA PRO A 73 26.96 0.83 10.42
C PRO A 73 26.32 2.21 10.17
N GLN A 74 25.35 2.33 9.25
CA GLN A 74 24.77 3.63 8.86
C GLN A 74 24.00 4.28 10.00
N ASP A 75 23.13 3.51 10.67
CA ASP A 75 22.47 3.93 11.89
C ASP A 75 22.73 2.90 13.02
N THR A 76 23.25 3.38 14.14
CA THR A 76 23.54 2.54 15.33
C THR A 76 22.50 2.73 16.45
N THR A 77 21.44 3.51 16.22
CA THR A 77 20.41 3.83 17.22
C THR A 77 19.27 2.82 17.21
N PHE A 78 18.68 2.54 16.04
CA PHE A 78 17.68 1.50 15.83
C PHE A 78 17.40 1.29 14.34
N VAL A 79 17.06 0.06 13.96
CA VAL A 79 16.53 -0.26 12.63
C VAL A 79 15.03 0.03 12.58
N THR A 80 14.26 -0.53 13.52
CA THR A 80 12.83 -0.28 13.68
C THR A 80 12.43 0.00 15.13
N ARG A 81 11.35 0.78 15.32
CA ARG A 81 10.61 0.91 16.58
C ARG A 81 9.14 0.71 16.31
N VAL A 82 8.55 -0.25 17.02
CA VAL A 82 7.16 -0.68 16.80
C VAL A 82 6.28 -0.21 17.95
N HIS A 83 5.24 0.55 17.60
CA HIS A 83 4.17 0.96 18.50
C HIS A 83 2.86 0.31 18.06
N ASP A 84 2.42 -0.69 18.82
CA ASP A 84 1.23 -1.48 18.51
C ASP A 84 -0.08 -0.69 18.68
N PHE A 85 -1.20 -1.24 18.21
CA PHE A 85 -2.48 -0.56 18.07
C PHE A 85 -2.98 0.15 19.34
N THR A 86 -3.47 1.37 19.16
CA THR A 86 -4.14 2.19 20.19
C THR A 86 -5.36 2.89 19.63
N ALA A 87 -6.46 2.90 20.38
CA ALA A 87 -7.63 3.74 20.08
C ALA A 87 -7.44 5.22 20.52
N LYS A 88 -6.34 5.52 21.25
CA LYS A 88 -6.08 6.85 21.82
C LYS A 88 -5.21 7.69 20.87
N SER A 89 -5.82 8.65 20.16
CA SER A 89 -5.10 9.60 19.28
C SER A 89 -4.00 10.38 20.00
N ASN A 90 -4.20 10.75 21.27
CA ASN A 90 -3.16 11.39 22.10
C ASN A 90 -1.94 10.48 22.34
N LYS A 91 -2.11 9.15 22.34
CA LYS A 91 -0.98 8.21 22.45
C LYS A 91 -0.18 8.20 21.14
N MET A 92 -0.87 8.14 20.01
CA MET A 92 -0.26 8.27 18.67
C MET A 92 0.51 9.59 18.52
N LYS A 93 -0.10 10.71 18.91
CA LYS A 93 0.55 12.02 18.88
C LYS A 93 1.85 12.03 19.69
N ARG A 94 1.84 11.45 20.89
CA ARG A 94 3.06 11.33 21.72
C ARG A 94 4.13 10.49 21.05
N TRP A 95 3.80 9.42 20.34
CA TRP A 95 4.81 8.67 19.59
C TRP A 95 5.44 9.52 18.48
N LEU A 96 4.63 10.26 17.71
CA LEU A 96 5.12 11.19 16.68
C LEU A 96 5.92 12.38 17.26
N GLU A 97 5.62 12.82 18.48
CA GLU A 97 6.43 13.80 19.22
C GLU A 97 7.85 13.30 19.52
N HIS A 98 8.06 11.97 19.59
CA HIS A 98 9.37 11.36 19.83
C HIS A 98 10.08 10.85 18.56
N CYS A 99 9.41 10.74 17.39
CA CYS A 99 10.14 10.49 16.14
C CYS A 99 10.95 11.74 15.79
N GLN A 100 12.24 11.50 15.57
CA GLN A 100 13.23 12.50 15.17
C GLN A 100 13.86 12.05 13.86
N ALA A 101 13.88 12.95 12.88
CA ALA A 101 14.58 12.80 11.62
C ALA A 101 16.09 12.89 11.84
N GLN A 102 16.77 11.75 11.82
CA GLN A 102 18.22 11.66 11.97
C GLN A 102 18.69 10.29 11.48
N GLY A 103 20.00 10.11 11.33
CA GLY A 103 20.54 8.86 10.84
C GLY A 103 20.33 8.69 9.34
N GLY A 104 20.34 7.44 8.90
CA GLY A 104 20.69 7.05 7.53
C GLY A 104 22.21 7.03 7.35
N GLY A 105 22.68 6.90 6.13
CA GLY A 105 24.11 7.04 5.84
C GLY A 105 24.42 6.78 4.38
N ASP A 106 24.00 5.62 3.87
CA ASP A 106 23.80 5.42 2.44
C ASP A 106 22.38 5.86 2.03
N ALA A 107 22.08 5.77 0.74
CA ALA A 107 20.82 6.29 0.19
C ALA A 107 19.60 5.34 0.29
N PRO A 108 19.74 4.00 0.26
CA PRO A 108 18.68 3.07 0.67
C PRO A 108 18.49 3.02 2.18
N GLU A 109 17.32 2.54 2.61
CA GLU A 109 16.92 2.47 4.02
C GLU A 109 16.25 1.12 4.34
N ALA A 110 15.98 0.84 5.62
CA ALA A 110 15.39 -0.40 6.15
C ALA A 110 13.88 -0.56 5.90
N VAL A 111 13.41 -0.21 4.69
CA VAL A 111 11.99 -0.31 4.29
C VAL A 111 11.44 -1.73 4.46
N ALA A 112 12.25 -2.75 4.16
CA ALA A 112 11.85 -4.17 4.28
C ALA A 112 11.54 -4.55 5.73
N ASP A 113 12.35 -4.07 6.69
CA ASP A 113 12.15 -4.28 8.12
C ASP A 113 10.86 -3.62 8.60
N GLY A 114 10.61 -2.36 8.20
CA GLY A 114 9.39 -1.63 8.53
C GLY A 114 8.12 -2.31 8.01
N LEU A 115 8.14 -2.79 6.76
CA LEU A 115 7.03 -3.55 6.16
C LEU A 115 6.82 -4.89 6.89
N HIS A 116 7.89 -5.59 7.24
CA HIS A 116 7.81 -6.88 7.90
C HIS A 116 7.27 -6.77 9.33
N ASP A 117 7.66 -5.72 10.08
CA ASP A 117 7.12 -5.49 11.42
C ASP A 117 5.62 -5.19 11.41
N ALA A 118 5.08 -4.66 10.31
CA ALA A 118 3.63 -4.46 10.16
C ALA A 118 2.85 -5.79 10.17
N LEU A 119 3.45 -6.90 9.73
CA LEU A 119 2.83 -8.23 9.76
C LEU A 119 2.64 -8.77 11.18
N LYS A 120 3.39 -8.23 12.15
CA LYS A 120 3.44 -8.71 13.55
C LYS A 120 2.51 -7.94 14.49
N LEU A 121 1.89 -6.85 14.00
CA LEU A 121 0.98 -6.03 14.80
C LEU A 121 -0.30 -6.79 15.19
N SER A 122 -0.98 -6.32 16.24
CA SER A 122 -2.19 -6.95 16.80
C SER A 122 -3.47 -6.61 16.00
N TRP A 123 -3.47 -6.92 14.70
CA TRP A 123 -4.59 -6.68 13.79
C TRP A 123 -5.88 -7.38 14.25
N ARG A 124 -7.01 -6.68 14.19
CA ARG A 124 -8.34 -7.29 14.35
C ARG A 124 -8.69 -8.14 13.14
N ALA A 125 -9.33 -9.28 13.33
CA ALA A 125 -9.61 -10.20 12.23
C ALA A 125 -10.60 -9.56 11.23
N GLU A 126 -11.63 -8.91 11.76
CA GLU A 126 -12.76 -8.30 11.06
C GLU A 126 -12.47 -6.91 10.48
N SER A 127 -11.38 -6.26 10.89
CA SER A 127 -11.09 -4.88 10.47
C SER A 127 -10.73 -4.76 8.99
N THR A 128 -11.06 -3.61 8.41
CA THR A 128 -10.32 -3.05 7.27
C THR A 128 -8.91 -2.72 7.73
N LYS A 129 -7.90 -3.27 7.05
CA LYS A 129 -6.49 -3.18 7.43
C LYS A 129 -5.71 -2.34 6.43
N ILE A 130 -5.21 -1.20 6.87
CA ILE A 130 -4.50 -0.25 6.01
C ILE A 130 -3.12 0.03 6.60
N CYS A 131 -2.09 -0.16 5.79
CA CYS A 131 -0.74 0.35 6.03
C CYS A 131 -0.49 1.54 5.12
N VAL A 132 0.05 2.62 5.67
CA VAL A 132 0.52 3.79 4.93
C VAL A 132 2.04 3.89 5.14
N LEU A 133 2.80 3.51 4.12
CA LEU A 133 4.25 3.72 4.07
C LEU A 133 4.54 5.15 3.62
N ILE A 134 5.38 5.88 4.36
CA ILE A 134 5.83 7.22 4.02
C ILE A 134 7.35 7.18 3.92
N SER A 135 7.90 7.31 2.72
CA SER A 135 9.32 7.11 2.41
C SER A 135 9.79 8.04 1.31
N ASP A 136 11.05 8.49 1.38
CA ASP A 136 11.75 9.16 0.28
C ASP A 136 12.90 8.31 -0.31
N ALA A 137 13.30 7.26 0.39
CA ALA A 137 14.36 6.34 -0.02
C ALA A 137 13.83 4.97 -0.50
N ARG A 138 14.71 4.22 -1.17
CA ARG A 138 14.48 2.84 -1.66
C ARG A 138 14.88 1.80 -0.60
N PRO A 139 14.43 0.53 -0.65
CA PRO A 139 15.02 -0.52 0.17
C PRO A 139 16.44 -0.90 -0.30
N HIS A 140 17.25 -1.40 0.63
CA HIS A 140 18.50 -2.09 0.28
C HIS A 140 18.26 -3.26 -0.69
N GLY A 141 19.24 -3.49 -1.57
CA GLY A 141 19.25 -4.56 -2.57
C GLY A 141 18.56 -4.22 -3.89
N LEU A 142 17.95 -3.05 -4.04
CA LEU A 142 17.27 -2.66 -5.28
C LEU A 142 18.24 -2.13 -6.35
N ASP A 143 19.07 -1.15 -5.99
CA ASP A 143 20.09 -0.55 -6.86
C ASP A 143 21.42 -0.57 -6.10
N PRO A 144 22.43 -1.33 -6.59
CA PRO A 144 23.72 -1.48 -5.90
C PRO A 144 24.55 -0.18 -5.86
N ASN A 145 24.18 0.85 -6.63
CA ASN A 145 24.94 2.10 -6.63
C ASN A 145 24.66 2.92 -5.37
N GLY A 146 25.68 3.08 -4.51
CA GLY A 146 25.54 3.79 -3.24
C GLY A 146 24.59 3.07 -2.28
N ASP A 147 24.68 1.75 -2.25
CA ASP A 147 24.00 0.85 -1.31
C ASP A 147 25.08 0.01 -0.62
N ASP A 148 25.24 0.21 0.68
CA ASP A 148 26.21 -0.51 1.50
C ASP A 148 25.71 -1.91 1.90
N PHE A 149 24.45 -2.23 1.58
CA PHE A 149 23.83 -3.55 1.70
C PHE A 149 23.26 -4.04 0.35
N PRO A 150 24.11 -4.20 -0.69
CA PRO A 150 23.67 -4.45 -2.06
C PRO A 150 23.00 -5.82 -2.28
N ASN A 151 23.05 -6.71 -1.29
CA ASN A 151 22.42 -8.03 -1.30
C ASN A 151 21.02 -8.03 -0.65
N GLY A 152 20.51 -6.86 -0.24
CA GLY A 152 19.21 -6.73 0.41
C GLY A 152 19.33 -6.46 1.91
N CYS A 153 18.17 -6.47 2.58
CA CYS A 153 18.07 -6.31 4.02
C CYS A 153 19.01 -7.29 4.77
N PRO A 154 19.87 -6.82 5.68
CA PRO A 154 20.74 -7.65 6.51
C PRO A 154 20.02 -8.74 7.31
N ALA A 155 18.76 -8.51 7.68
CA ALA A 155 17.92 -9.49 8.37
C ALA A 155 17.32 -10.57 7.43
N GLY A 156 17.65 -10.53 6.13
CA GLY A 156 17.15 -11.47 5.12
C GLY A 156 15.70 -11.23 4.70
N LEU A 157 15.14 -10.06 5.02
CA LEU A 157 13.76 -9.70 4.71
C LEU A 157 13.64 -9.22 3.27
N ASP A 158 12.64 -9.73 2.57
CA ASP A 158 12.37 -9.39 1.18
C ASP A 158 11.05 -8.60 1.08
N PRO A 159 11.07 -7.32 0.64
CA PRO A 159 9.88 -6.49 0.60
C PRO A 159 8.78 -7.05 -0.32
N ILE A 160 9.12 -7.78 -1.39
CA ILE A 160 8.14 -8.41 -2.28
C ILE A 160 7.44 -9.57 -1.60
N LYS A 161 8.20 -10.43 -0.91
CA LYS A 161 7.62 -11.52 -0.12
C LYS A 161 6.74 -10.98 1.00
N VAL A 162 7.22 -9.94 1.69
CA VAL A 162 6.48 -9.28 2.78
C VAL A 162 5.16 -8.71 2.30
N VAL A 163 5.11 -7.94 1.20
CA VAL A 163 3.83 -7.37 0.72
C VAL A 163 2.88 -8.44 0.17
N ARG A 164 3.38 -9.58 -0.31
CA ARG A 164 2.53 -10.73 -0.64
C ARG A 164 1.91 -11.36 0.60
N GLU A 165 2.67 -11.47 1.69
CA GLU A 165 2.13 -11.91 2.98
C GLU A 165 1.11 -10.90 3.52
N MET A 166 1.39 -9.59 3.40
CA MET A 166 0.42 -8.53 3.75
C MET A 166 -0.88 -8.72 2.98
N ALA A 167 -0.79 -8.93 1.67
CA ALA A 167 -1.93 -9.16 0.80
C ALA A 167 -2.76 -10.40 1.21
N ALA A 168 -2.09 -11.53 1.52
CA ALA A 168 -2.75 -12.74 2.03
C ALA A 168 -3.45 -12.50 3.38
N LYS A 169 -2.88 -11.65 4.24
CA LYS A 169 -3.50 -11.20 5.50
C LYS A 169 -4.52 -10.06 5.33
N ARG A 170 -4.87 -9.71 4.09
CA ARG A 170 -5.81 -8.62 3.73
C ARG A 170 -5.36 -7.23 4.22
N ILE A 171 -4.06 -7.04 4.40
CA ILE A 171 -3.45 -5.75 4.73
C ILE A 171 -3.17 -5.02 3.42
N THR A 172 -3.83 -3.88 3.23
CA THR A 172 -3.65 -3.04 2.05
C THR A 172 -2.55 -2.01 2.29
N LEU A 173 -1.57 -1.94 1.40
CA LEU A 173 -0.46 -1.00 1.46
C LEU A 173 -0.71 0.19 0.53
N TYR A 174 -0.81 1.37 1.12
CA TYR A 174 -0.63 2.64 0.42
C TYR A 174 0.81 3.11 0.61
N VAL A 175 1.42 3.58 -0.48
CA VAL A 175 2.77 4.15 -0.43
C VAL A 175 2.72 5.63 -0.76
N VAL A 176 2.98 6.48 0.23
CA VAL A 176 3.19 7.91 0.04
C VAL A 176 4.67 8.14 -0.25
N GLY A 177 5.00 8.22 -1.53
CA GLY A 177 6.37 8.41 -1.99
C GLY A 177 6.75 9.88 -2.04
N VAL A 178 7.74 10.27 -1.25
CA VAL A 178 8.26 11.64 -1.22
C VAL A 178 9.14 11.89 -2.44
N GLU A 179 8.78 12.90 -3.21
CA GLU A 179 9.44 13.25 -4.46
C GLU A 179 10.14 14.61 -4.36
N PRO A 180 11.27 14.81 -5.07
CA PRO A 180 11.85 13.97 -6.12
C PRO A 180 12.72 12.74 -5.75
N PRO A 181 13.22 12.52 -4.50
CA PRO A 181 14.22 11.46 -4.24
C PRO A 181 13.81 10.06 -4.71
N ILE A 182 12.54 9.68 -4.53
CA ILE A 182 12.05 8.33 -4.81
C ILE A 182 11.67 8.09 -6.28
N VAL A 183 11.67 9.13 -7.14
CA VAL A 183 11.11 9.07 -8.52
C VAL A 183 11.71 7.96 -9.36
N ARG A 184 13.03 7.73 -9.23
CA ARG A 184 13.74 6.66 -9.96
C ARG A 184 13.24 5.26 -9.57
N TYR A 185 12.69 5.12 -8.37
CA TYR A 185 12.20 3.87 -7.78
C TYR A 185 10.68 3.82 -7.71
N ARG A 186 9.98 4.80 -8.30
CA ARG A 186 8.51 4.93 -8.25
C ARG A 186 7.81 3.63 -8.67
N ASP A 187 8.23 3.03 -9.79
CA ASP A 187 7.61 1.80 -10.29
C ASP A 187 7.74 0.62 -9.31
N PHE A 188 8.85 0.56 -8.54
CA PHE A 188 9.03 -0.45 -7.50
C PHE A 188 7.98 -0.25 -6.39
N PHE A 189 7.84 0.97 -5.87
CA PHE A 189 6.85 1.27 -4.83
C PHE A 189 5.40 1.14 -5.32
N MET A 190 5.12 1.51 -6.56
CA MET A 190 3.84 1.24 -7.22
C MET A 190 3.54 -0.26 -7.25
N SER A 191 4.53 -1.10 -7.51
CA SER A 191 4.32 -2.56 -7.51
C SER A 191 4.00 -3.11 -6.12
N LEU A 192 4.65 -2.59 -5.06
CA LEU A 192 4.35 -2.97 -3.68
C LEU A 192 2.88 -2.65 -3.32
N ALA A 193 2.45 -1.43 -3.62
CA ALA A 193 1.07 -1.01 -3.40
C ALA A 193 0.08 -1.86 -4.23
N TYR A 194 0.39 -2.06 -5.51
CA TYR A 194 -0.44 -2.83 -6.44
C TYR A 194 -0.67 -4.27 -5.98
N ILE A 195 0.37 -4.97 -5.50
CA ILE A 195 0.28 -6.35 -5.01
C ILE A 195 -0.79 -6.48 -3.91
N THR A 196 -0.93 -5.47 -3.07
CA THR A 196 -1.91 -5.48 -1.96
C THR A 196 -3.28 -4.90 -2.34
N GLY A 197 -3.43 -4.37 -3.57
CA GLY A 197 -4.62 -3.64 -4.01
C GLY A 197 -4.71 -2.20 -3.48
N GLY A 198 -3.61 -1.64 -2.98
CA GLY A 198 -3.49 -0.24 -2.59
C GLY A 198 -3.01 0.66 -3.74
N GLN A 199 -2.52 1.85 -3.41
CA GLN A 199 -2.05 2.83 -4.37
C GLN A 199 -0.75 3.49 -3.94
N TYR A 200 0.08 3.84 -4.92
CA TYR A 200 1.17 4.80 -4.73
C TYR A 200 0.60 6.22 -4.85
N VAL A 201 1.01 7.10 -3.95
CA VAL A 201 0.63 8.50 -3.96
C VAL A 201 1.93 9.31 -3.95
N PRO A 202 2.32 9.95 -5.05
CA PRO A 202 3.47 10.83 -5.03
C PRO A 202 3.19 12.00 -4.10
N MET A 203 4.19 12.49 -3.38
CA MET A 203 4.05 13.62 -2.47
C MET A 203 5.22 14.57 -2.66
N VAL A 204 4.92 15.78 -3.14
CA VAL A 204 5.91 16.84 -3.38
C VAL A 204 5.93 17.91 -2.29
N ALA A 205 4.95 17.90 -1.39
CA ALA A 205 4.86 18.85 -0.30
C ALA A 205 4.24 18.22 0.95
N SER A 206 4.94 18.31 2.09
CA SER A 206 4.51 17.72 3.36
C SER A 206 3.17 18.24 3.87
N LYS A 207 2.77 19.47 3.50
CA LYS A 207 1.45 20.05 3.83
C LYS A 207 0.26 19.24 3.29
N LEU A 208 0.48 18.41 2.26
CA LEU A 208 -0.57 17.59 1.64
C LEU A 208 -0.74 16.23 2.33
N LEU A 209 0.16 15.85 3.24
CA LEU A 209 0.21 14.53 3.86
C LEU A 209 -1.13 14.14 4.51
N ALA A 210 -1.71 15.03 5.29
CA ALA A 210 -2.98 14.77 5.97
C ALA A 210 -4.12 14.46 4.97
N LYS A 211 -4.23 15.28 3.93
CA LYS A 211 -5.25 15.14 2.88
C LYS A 211 -5.08 13.84 2.11
N VAL A 212 -3.84 13.47 1.78
CA VAL A 212 -3.50 12.21 1.13
C VAL A 212 -3.92 11.02 2.00
N ILE A 213 -3.56 11.01 3.28
CA ILE A 213 -3.91 9.92 4.20
C ILE A 213 -5.42 9.78 4.33
N ILE A 214 -6.14 10.91 4.55
CA ILE A 214 -7.59 10.91 4.69
C ILE A 214 -8.25 10.40 3.40
N GLY A 215 -7.83 10.90 2.24
CA GLY A 215 -8.36 10.47 0.94
C GLY A 215 -8.14 8.98 0.70
N ALA A 216 -6.93 8.50 0.92
CA ALA A 216 -6.56 7.09 0.79
C ALA A 216 -7.41 6.18 1.69
N VAL A 217 -7.54 6.52 2.98
CA VAL A 217 -8.30 5.72 3.95
C VAL A 217 -9.79 5.70 3.60
N ARG A 218 -10.37 6.86 3.26
CA ARG A 218 -11.81 6.96 2.94
C ARG A 218 -12.16 6.23 1.64
N GLU A 219 -11.29 6.29 0.64
CA GLU A 219 -11.43 5.49 -0.57
C GLU A 219 -11.35 3.99 -0.26
N GLU A 220 -10.37 3.56 0.54
CA GLU A 220 -10.20 2.15 0.91
C GLU A 220 -11.43 1.59 1.64
N ILE A 221 -11.96 2.33 2.63
CA ILE A 221 -13.22 1.96 3.31
C ILE A 221 -14.38 1.86 2.31
N SER A 222 -14.44 2.78 1.34
CA SER A 222 -15.46 2.74 0.29
C SER A 222 -15.33 1.48 -0.57
N LEU A 223 -14.12 1.09 -0.98
CA LEU A 223 -13.88 -0.11 -1.78
C LEU A 223 -14.22 -1.39 -1.00
N GLU A 224 -13.85 -1.45 0.27
CA GLU A 224 -14.19 -2.58 1.14
C GLU A 224 -15.71 -2.79 1.29
N ARG A 225 -16.48 -1.70 1.44
CA ARG A 225 -17.94 -1.74 1.44
C ARG A 225 -18.51 -2.28 0.12
N LEU A 226 -17.99 -1.78 -1.01
CA LEU A 226 -18.40 -2.21 -2.34
C LEU A 226 -18.12 -3.69 -2.58
N MET A 227 -16.94 -4.16 -2.16
CA MET A 227 -16.58 -5.58 -2.23
C MET A 227 -17.50 -6.44 -1.37
N GLN A 228 -17.82 -5.99 -0.16
CA GLN A 228 -18.72 -6.71 0.74
C GLN A 228 -20.14 -6.81 0.16
N GLU A 229 -20.65 -5.74 -0.46
CA GLU A 229 -22.00 -5.70 -1.05
C GLU A 229 -22.11 -6.51 -2.35
N ALA A 230 -21.08 -6.49 -3.21
CA ALA A 230 -21.08 -7.18 -4.51
C ALA A 230 -20.40 -8.56 -4.49
N GLN A 231 -19.99 -9.07 -3.31
CA GLN A 231 -19.13 -10.25 -3.16
C GLN A 231 -19.61 -11.45 -3.98
N ALA A 232 -20.90 -11.81 -3.87
CA ALA A 232 -21.45 -12.99 -4.54
C ALA A 232 -21.45 -12.88 -6.08
N ASP A 233 -21.65 -11.67 -6.62
CA ASP A 233 -21.65 -11.45 -8.07
C ASP A 233 -20.22 -11.38 -8.61
N ILE A 234 -19.28 -10.77 -7.85
CA ILE A 234 -17.86 -10.79 -8.16
C ILE A 234 -17.35 -12.24 -8.20
N ASP A 235 -17.64 -13.04 -7.17
CA ASP A 235 -17.20 -14.44 -7.10
C ASP A 235 -17.70 -15.26 -8.30
N ARG A 236 -18.98 -15.11 -8.66
CA ARG A 236 -19.58 -15.80 -9.80
C ARG A 236 -18.92 -15.40 -11.12
N GLU A 237 -18.78 -14.10 -11.36
CA GLU A 237 -18.21 -13.60 -12.62
C GLU A 237 -16.72 -13.91 -12.75
N MET A 238 -15.97 -13.86 -11.65
CA MET A 238 -14.54 -14.18 -11.69
C MET A 238 -14.28 -15.67 -11.91
N GLN A 239 -15.10 -16.57 -11.35
CA GLN A 239 -15.03 -18.00 -11.67
C GLN A 239 -15.27 -18.26 -13.16
N LYS A 240 -16.28 -17.58 -13.74
CA LYS A 240 -16.56 -17.66 -15.18
C LYS A 240 -15.39 -17.11 -16.02
N ALA A 241 -14.89 -15.94 -15.66
CA ALA A 241 -13.78 -15.29 -16.35
C ALA A 241 -12.50 -16.16 -16.31
N GLU A 242 -12.25 -16.87 -15.21
CA GLU A 242 -11.15 -17.83 -15.10
C GLU A 242 -11.32 -19.05 -16.01
N ALA A 243 -12.53 -19.62 -16.07
CA ALA A 243 -12.84 -20.73 -16.97
C ALA A 243 -12.69 -20.33 -18.46
N GLU A 244 -12.95 -19.06 -18.78
CA GLU A 244 -12.77 -18.49 -20.11
C GLU A 244 -11.32 -18.09 -20.43
N GLY A 245 -10.41 -18.13 -19.44
CA GLY A 245 -9.01 -17.76 -19.63
C GLY A 245 -8.77 -16.30 -20.01
N VAL A 246 -9.65 -15.38 -19.59
CA VAL A 246 -9.51 -13.96 -19.95
C VAL A 246 -8.40 -13.26 -19.17
N SER A 247 -7.87 -12.18 -19.75
CA SER A 247 -6.79 -11.37 -19.15
C SER A 247 -7.23 -10.67 -17.86
N GLU A 248 -6.26 -10.32 -17.00
CA GLU A 248 -6.54 -9.61 -15.74
C GLU A 248 -7.22 -8.26 -15.97
N LYS A 249 -6.85 -7.55 -17.04
CA LYS A 249 -7.51 -6.30 -17.45
C LYS A 249 -8.98 -6.52 -17.77
N GLU A 250 -9.32 -7.61 -18.46
CA GLU A 250 -10.71 -7.93 -18.77
C GLU A 250 -11.49 -8.36 -17.53
N LYS A 251 -10.86 -9.06 -16.58
CA LYS A 251 -11.47 -9.37 -15.27
C LYS A 251 -11.82 -8.11 -14.48
N ALA A 252 -10.89 -7.14 -14.42
CA ALA A 252 -11.12 -5.84 -13.80
C ALA A 252 -12.29 -5.10 -14.47
N LYS A 253 -12.38 -5.13 -15.81
CA LYS A 253 -13.49 -4.54 -16.57
C LYS A 253 -14.84 -5.21 -16.27
N ARG A 254 -14.86 -6.54 -16.12
CA ARG A 254 -16.09 -7.26 -15.73
C ARG A 254 -16.56 -6.90 -14.32
N ILE A 255 -15.65 -6.72 -13.38
CA ILE A 255 -15.98 -6.17 -12.05
C ILE A 255 -16.54 -4.76 -12.17
N ASN A 256 -15.94 -3.91 -13.02
CA ASN A 256 -16.45 -2.57 -13.27
C ASN A 256 -17.90 -2.60 -13.80
N ASN A 257 -18.20 -3.51 -14.73
CA ASN A 257 -19.55 -3.69 -15.26
C ASN A 257 -20.55 -4.14 -14.19
N ILE A 258 -20.13 -4.99 -13.24
CA ILE A 258 -20.98 -5.36 -12.09
C ILE A 258 -21.35 -4.11 -11.29
N PHE A 259 -20.37 -3.30 -10.92
CA PHE A 259 -20.61 -2.06 -10.17
C PHE A 259 -21.50 -1.08 -10.94
N ALA A 260 -21.26 -0.91 -12.25
CA ALA A 260 -22.09 -0.08 -13.10
C ALA A 260 -23.54 -0.56 -13.18
N SER A 261 -23.76 -1.88 -13.34
CA SER A 261 -25.10 -2.47 -13.43
C SER A 261 -25.92 -2.30 -12.15
N LYS A 262 -25.26 -2.24 -11.00
CA LYS A 262 -25.86 -1.99 -9.68
C LYS A 262 -25.92 -0.51 -9.32
N ASN A 263 -25.46 0.37 -10.21
CA ASN A 263 -25.31 1.80 -9.95
C ASN A 263 -24.53 2.11 -8.66
N MET A 264 -23.50 1.29 -8.36
CA MET A 264 -22.72 1.43 -7.15
C MET A 264 -21.80 2.66 -7.22
N ARG A 265 -21.60 3.29 -6.06
CA ARG A 265 -20.90 4.56 -5.93
C ARG A 265 -19.72 4.45 -4.98
N ALA A 266 -18.60 5.05 -5.34
CA ALA A 266 -17.38 5.05 -4.55
C ALA A 266 -16.95 6.47 -4.17
N LYS A 267 -16.16 6.57 -3.11
CA LYS A 267 -15.26 7.70 -2.91
C LYS A 267 -14.03 7.49 -3.79
N GLN A 268 -13.54 8.54 -4.42
CA GLN A 268 -12.39 8.47 -5.32
C GLN A 268 -11.43 9.61 -5.01
N MET A 269 -10.22 9.28 -4.58
CA MET A 269 -9.16 10.26 -4.42
C MET A 269 -8.58 10.58 -5.80
N HIS A 270 -8.51 11.86 -6.14
CA HIS A 270 -7.83 12.29 -7.35
C HIS A 270 -6.32 12.07 -7.19
N ASN A 271 -5.76 11.15 -7.98
CA ASN A 271 -4.34 10.79 -7.93
C ASN A 271 -3.77 10.58 -9.34
N SER A 272 -3.78 11.65 -10.14
CA SER A 272 -3.39 11.63 -11.55
C SER A 272 -1.96 11.12 -11.83
N PHE A 273 -1.09 11.10 -10.81
CA PHE A 273 0.33 10.75 -10.93
C PHE A 273 0.69 9.42 -10.26
N GLY A 274 -0.26 8.79 -9.58
CA GLY A 274 -0.05 7.58 -8.78
C GLY A 274 -0.66 6.30 -9.36
N ALA A 275 -1.30 6.39 -10.53
CA ALA A 275 -1.78 5.22 -11.25
C ALA A 275 -0.61 4.26 -11.53
N ALA A 276 -0.78 2.97 -11.20
CA ALA A 276 0.28 1.99 -11.34
C ALA A 276 0.72 1.87 -12.81
N SER A 277 2.02 2.02 -13.06
CA SER A 277 2.58 1.92 -14.41
C SER A 277 2.50 0.49 -14.97
N SER A 278 2.61 0.33 -16.29
CA SER A 278 2.73 -1.00 -16.89
C SER A 278 3.93 -1.78 -16.36
N LEU A 279 5.04 -1.12 -16.00
CA LEU A 279 6.16 -1.80 -15.38
C LEU A 279 5.80 -2.34 -13.99
N ALA A 280 5.12 -1.53 -13.17
CA ALA A 280 4.67 -1.95 -11.85
C ALA A 280 3.71 -3.14 -11.96
N GLN A 281 2.69 -3.03 -12.82
CA GLN A 281 1.63 -4.04 -12.98
C GLN A 281 2.13 -5.29 -13.71
N ASP A 282 2.78 -5.14 -14.85
CA ASP A 282 3.07 -6.26 -15.73
C ASP A 282 4.43 -6.92 -15.50
N CYS A 283 5.31 -6.29 -14.72
CA CYS A 283 6.68 -6.76 -14.49
C CYS A 283 6.99 -6.94 -13.00
N TYR A 284 7.21 -5.85 -12.24
CA TYR A 284 7.67 -5.96 -10.84
C TYR A 284 6.66 -6.67 -9.95
N SER A 285 5.35 -6.47 -10.14
CA SER A 285 4.34 -7.19 -9.34
C SER A 285 4.30 -8.69 -9.60
N LYS A 286 4.92 -9.18 -10.68
CA LYS A 286 5.02 -10.59 -11.04
C LYS A 286 6.33 -11.24 -10.56
N CYS A 287 7.31 -10.44 -10.16
CA CYS A 287 8.55 -10.94 -9.58
C CYS A 287 8.28 -11.70 -8.29
N VAL A 288 9.01 -12.79 -8.07
CA VAL A 288 8.90 -13.62 -6.87
C VAL A 288 9.58 -12.94 -5.68
N ASP A 289 10.70 -12.25 -5.93
CA ASP A 289 11.55 -11.65 -4.90
C ASP A 289 12.43 -10.53 -5.45
N MET A 290 13.24 -9.92 -4.58
CA MET A 290 14.14 -8.82 -4.93
C MET A 290 15.24 -9.21 -5.93
N SER A 291 15.63 -10.49 -6.01
CA SER A 291 16.66 -10.91 -6.96
C SER A 291 16.17 -10.79 -8.40
N GLU A 292 14.91 -11.16 -8.65
CA GLU A 292 14.26 -10.98 -9.96
C GLU A 292 14.04 -9.49 -10.26
N ILE A 293 13.59 -8.70 -9.28
CA ILE A 293 13.44 -7.25 -9.45
C ILE A 293 14.77 -6.61 -9.81
N LYS A 294 15.86 -6.96 -9.12
CA LYS A 294 17.19 -6.42 -9.39
C LYS A 294 17.66 -6.76 -10.80
N SER A 295 17.36 -7.96 -11.29
CA SER A 295 17.65 -8.37 -12.67
C SER A 295 16.91 -7.49 -13.69
N VAL A 296 15.61 -7.26 -13.47
CA VAL A 296 14.80 -6.38 -14.33
C VAL A 296 15.30 -4.93 -14.24
N PHE A 297 15.58 -4.43 -13.04
CA PHE A 297 16.05 -3.06 -12.80
C PHE A 297 17.38 -2.80 -13.51
N SER A 298 18.34 -3.72 -13.39
CA SER A 298 19.68 -3.60 -14.00
C SER A 298 19.66 -3.67 -15.53
N SER A 299 18.65 -4.32 -16.12
CA SER A 299 18.50 -4.40 -17.57
C SER A 299 18.03 -3.10 -18.23
N LYS A 300 17.65 -2.09 -17.43
CA LYS A 300 17.21 -0.78 -17.94
C LYS A 300 18.38 0.18 -18.14
N PRO A 301 18.37 1.00 -19.20
CA PRO A 301 19.31 2.11 -19.30
C PRO A 301 19.13 3.08 -18.13
N SER A 302 20.25 3.60 -17.61
CA SER A 302 20.30 4.55 -16.47
C SER A 302 19.65 5.91 -16.77
N THR A 303 19.28 6.15 -18.02
CA THR A 303 18.56 7.35 -18.45
C THR A 303 17.09 7.26 -18.01
N PRO A 304 16.53 8.28 -17.34
CA PRO A 304 15.09 8.37 -17.18
C PRO A 304 14.47 8.26 -18.58
N PRO A 305 13.49 7.37 -18.83
CA PRO A 305 12.86 7.29 -20.14
C PRO A 305 12.40 8.69 -20.55
N ALA A 306 12.68 9.08 -21.80
CA ALA A 306 12.29 10.39 -22.37
C ALA A 306 10.78 10.70 -22.23
N ALA A 307 9.97 9.68 -21.87
CA ALA A 307 8.57 9.76 -21.52
C ALA A 307 8.25 10.29 -20.10
N PHE A 308 9.23 10.55 -19.22
CA PHE A 308 9.01 11.25 -17.94
C PHE A 308 8.64 12.74 -18.11
N THR A 309 8.52 13.21 -19.35
CA THR A 309 8.00 14.53 -19.72
C THR A 309 6.47 14.64 -19.63
N SER A 310 5.76 13.55 -19.29
CA SER A 310 4.34 13.59 -18.95
C SER A 310 4.15 13.98 -17.48
N THR A 311 4.14 15.30 -17.24
CA THR A 311 3.69 15.99 -16.00
C THR A 311 4.15 15.38 -14.67
N MET A 312 5.14 16.01 -14.02
CA MET A 312 5.46 15.73 -12.62
C MET A 312 4.43 16.43 -11.70
N PRO A 313 4.11 15.85 -10.53
CA PRO A 313 3.34 16.56 -9.53
C PRO A 313 4.05 17.87 -9.17
N THR A 314 3.26 18.92 -9.00
CA THR A 314 3.73 20.26 -8.64
C THR A 314 3.18 20.64 -7.26
N ALA A 315 3.63 21.75 -6.70
CA ALA A 315 3.08 22.27 -5.44
C ALA A 315 1.57 22.59 -5.51
N GLU A 316 0.99 22.66 -6.72
CA GLU A 316 -0.42 22.88 -7.00
C GLU A 316 -1.22 21.58 -7.17
N THR A 317 -0.55 20.42 -7.21
CA THR A 317 -1.23 19.12 -7.28
C THR A 317 -2.15 18.93 -6.08
N THR A 318 -3.40 18.58 -6.35
CA THR A 318 -4.40 18.31 -5.32
C THR A 318 -4.76 16.83 -5.27
N TYR A 319 -5.05 16.36 -4.06
CA TYR A 319 -5.54 15.01 -3.78
C TYR A 319 -6.98 15.10 -3.27
N ASP A 320 -7.82 15.82 -4.02
CA ASP A 320 -9.22 16.02 -3.66
C ASP A 320 -9.95 14.68 -3.64
N LEU A 321 -10.74 14.46 -2.60
CA LEU A 321 -11.61 13.30 -2.52
C LEU A 321 -12.96 13.67 -3.13
N MET A 322 -13.27 13.06 -4.26
CA MET A 322 -14.61 13.14 -4.84
C MET A 322 -15.50 12.12 -4.15
N GLU A 323 -16.59 12.60 -3.57
CA GLU A 323 -17.61 11.75 -3.00
C GLU A 323 -18.60 11.33 -4.07
N ASP A 324 -19.18 10.15 -3.88
CA ASP A 324 -20.28 9.64 -4.71
C ASP A 324 -19.96 9.67 -6.21
N GLN A 325 -18.94 8.91 -6.65
CA GLN A 325 -18.55 8.74 -8.06
C GLN A 325 -18.88 7.33 -8.56
N HIS A 326 -19.05 7.16 -9.88
CA HIS A 326 -19.07 5.81 -10.44
C HIS A 326 -17.71 5.15 -10.19
N VAL A 327 -17.73 3.85 -9.83
CA VAL A 327 -16.49 3.08 -9.70
C VAL A 327 -15.77 3.09 -11.03
N ASN A 328 -14.50 3.50 -11.05
CA ASN A 328 -13.70 3.55 -12.27
C ASN A 328 -12.92 2.23 -12.50
N GLU A 329 -12.23 2.12 -13.64
CA GLU A 329 -11.45 0.93 -13.99
C GLU A 329 -10.27 0.68 -13.03
N GLU A 330 -9.61 1.73 -12.53
CA GLU A 330 -8.50 1.61 -11.58
C GLU A 330 -8.97 1.02 -10.24
N GLN A 331 -10.06 1.54 -9.70
CA GLN A 331 -10.72 1.00 -8.50
C GLN A 331 -11.16 -0.44 -8.70
N SER A 332 -11.69 -0.77 -9.90
CA SER A 332 -12.11 -2.13 -10.22
C SER A 332 -10.92 -3.09 -10.35
N SER A 333 -9.77 -2.61 -10.86
CA SER A 333 -8.50 -3.35 -10.89
C SER A 333 -7.99 -3.62 -9.47
N ARG A 334 -8.07 -2.64 -8.58
CA ARG A 334 -7.71 -2.82 -7.15
C ARG A 334 -8.62 -3.81 -6.45
N VAL A 335 -9.92 -3.77 -6.72
CA VAL A 335 -10.90 -4.75 -6.22
C VAL A 335 -10.57 -6.16 -6.74
N TYR A 336 -10.24 -6.29 -8.03
CA TYR A 336 -9.78 -7.57 -8.60
C TYR A 336 -8.55 -8.11 -7.87
N GLN A 337 -7.54 -7.27 -7.64
CA GLN A 337 -6.33 -7.67 -6.91
C GLN A 337 -6.64 -8.15 -5.49
N LYS A 338 -7.46 -7.40 -4.74
CA LYS A 338 -7.91 -7.81 -3.40
C LYS A 338 -8.68 -9.12 -3.44
N TRP A 339 -9.58 -9.31 -4.41
CA TRP A 339 -10.32 -10.55 -4.60
C TRP A 339 -9.38 -11.74 -4.82
N GLN A 340 -8.38 -11.59 -5.69
CA GLN A 340 -7.38 -12.62 -5.96
C GLN A 340 -6.57 -12.97 -4.70
N ASN A 341 -6.18 -11.96 -3.92
CA ASN A 341 -5.41 -12.16 -2.70
C ASN A 341 -6.20 -12.86 -1.59
N ARG A 342 -7.50 -12.59 -1.46
CA ARG A 342 -8.38 -13.23 -0.47
C ARG A 342 -8.62 -14.71 -0.71
N ARG A 343 -8.24 -15.24 -1.88
CA ARG A 343 -8.35 -16.66 -2.23
C ARG A 343 -7.13 -17.49 -1.83
N LYS A 344 -5.98 -16.86 -1.64
CA LYS A 344 -4.70 -17.51 -1.33
C LYS A 344 -4.60 -17.75 0.17
#